data_AF-A0A7T5VET3-F1
#
_entry.id   AF-A0A7T5VET3-F1
#
_cell.length_a   1.000
_cell.length_b   1.000
_cell.length_c   1.000
_cell.angle_alpha   90.00
_cell.angle_beta   90.00
_cell.angle_gamma   90.00
#
_symmetry.space_group_name_H-M   'P 1'
#
loop_
_entity.id
_entity.type
_entity.pdbx_description
1 polymer ?
#
loop_
_entity_poly.entity_id
_entity_poly.type
_entity_poly.pdbx_seq_one_letter_code
_entity_poly.pdbx_strand_id
1 'polypeptide(L)'
;MTQSTSSLLDSFHQWLASLQTTTSIIRFVTAEYRKPSNSNLFSGYEVEDLHQEFLLFILDTFLTPAKLTAETVPLLRTAQYPRIIQLAWNKFLWQCRETARSKRHNPRGYLYRRLRETIQQAKKRFTVSRSQQGYPLYIPAGHAVQQAHPFCLPDNEQINGYGLWPAPPPAEGKIPEKYLFERDWLLDTADFFWLLVVQRTAGPLTVPIRELSRYIADHHPWLNIPQRYEKEGSDITQHLRAQERSPEKQLLYNSALHSVAQLAKQLVATWPIEQQQVFALRFADPPVTGKAITRNLGFTSQSRAYGLEQKAKESITQFTRSWPGIPLSELPEEVAVIFIEEIKRLCKKSLS
;
A
#
# COMPACT_ATOMS: atom_id res chain seq x y z
N MET A 1 -11.91 32.68 -7.89
CA MET A 1 -10.57 32.10 -7.68
C MET A 1 -10.05 31.25 -8.85
N THR A 2 -10.76 31.17 -9.99
CA THR A 2 -10.50 30.17 -11.06
C THR A 2 -9.54 30.61 -12.18
N GLN A 3 -9.36 31.92 -12.42
CA GLN A 3 -8.50 32.40 -13.52
C GLN A 3 -7.00 32.18 -13.27
N SER A 4 -6.53 32.28 -12.02
CA SER A 4 -5.10 32.13 -11.68
C SER A 4 -4.59 30.69 -11.76
N THR A 5 -5.47 29.69 -11.59
CA THR A 5 -5.09 28.28 -11.64
C THR A 5 -5.06 27.74 -13.07
N SER A 6 -5.91 28.27 -13.96
CA SER A 6 -5.90 27.91 -15.39
C SER A 6 -4.58 28.30 -16.04
N SER A 7 -4.13 29.55 -15.85
CA SER A 7 -2.90 30.04 -16.46
C SER A 7 -1.64 29.28 -16.00
N LEU A 8 -1.65 28.77 -14.76
CA LEU A 8 -0.56 27.94 -14.22
C LEU A 8 -0.53 26.55 -14.86
N LEU A 9 -1.70 25.95 -15.09
CA LEU A 9 -1.81 24.66 -15.79
C LEU A 9 -1.44 24.81 -17.26
N ASP A 10 -1.86 25.89 -17.92
CA ASP A 10 -1.49 26.17 -19.31
C ASP A 10 0.03 26.31 -19.48
N SER A 11 0.69 26.99 -18.54
CA SER A 11 2.15 27.11 -18.52
C SER A 11 2.85 25.76 -18.33
N PHE A 12 2.28 24.88 -17.49
CA PHE A 12 2.78 23.51 -17.31
C PHE A 12 2.55 22.65 -18.56
N HIS A 13 1.37 22.73 -19.19
CA HIS A 13 1.07 21.98 -20.41
C HIS A 13 1.97 22.40 -21.58
N GLN A 14 2.24 23.69 -21.73
CA GLN A 14 3.19 24.19 -22.73
C GLN A 14 4.61 23.67 -22.47
N TRP A 15 5.04 23.64 -21.21
CA TRP A 15 6.33 23.05 -20.85
C TRP A 15 6.38 21.54 -21.14
N LEU A 16 5.29 20.81 -20.82
CA LEU A 16 5.15 19.38 -21.04
C LEU A 16 5.15 19.02 -22.53
N ALA A 17 4.54 19.85 -23.37
CA ALA A 17 4.48 19.67 -24.82
C ALA A 17 5.80 19.95 -25.54
N SER A 18 6.78 20.56 -24.87
CA SER A 18 8.09 20.81 -25.49
C SER A 18 8.85 19.50 -25.76
N LEU A 19 9.48 19.40 -26.94
CA LEU A 19 10.19 18.20 -27.38
C LEU A 19 11.27 17.74 -26.38
N GLN A 20 11.95 18.71 -25.77
CA GLN A 20 12.97 18.44 -24.76
C GLN A 20 12.38 17.79 -23.51
N THR A 21 11.24 18.30 -23.01
CA THR A 21 10.56 17.74 -21.83
C THR A 21 10.00 16.35 -22.10
N THR A 22 9.34 16.13 -23.24
CA THR A 22 8.83 14.80 -23.61
C THR A 22 9.96 13.77 -23.67
N THR A 23 11.11 14.15 -24.25
CA THR A 23 12.30 13.30 -24.29
C THR A 23 12.84 13.00 -22.88
N SER A 24 12.85 14.00 -21.99
CA SER A 24 13.26 13.82 -20.60
C SER A 24 12.31 12.92 -19.81
N ILE A 25 11.00 12.97 -20.08
CA ILE A 25 10.00 12.11 -19.43
C ILE A 25 10.14 10.67 -19.91
N ILE A 26 10.32 10.43 -21.21
CA ILE A 26 10.59 9.10 -21.76
C ILE A 26 11.84 8.49 -21.08
N ARG A 27 12.93 9.26 -20.97
CA ARG A 27 14.14 8.80 -20.29
C ARG A 27 13.91 8.51 -18.82
N PHE A 28 13.16 9.37 -18.13
CA PHE A 28 12.79 9.18 -16.73
C PHE A 28 12.00 7.89 -16.53
N VAL A 29 10.92 7.68 -17.28
CA VAL A 29 10.09 6.46 -17.14
C VAL A 29 10.87 5.22 -17.54
N THR A 30 11.68 5.25 -18.60
CA THR A 30 12.58 4.15 -18.95
C THR A 30 13.53 3.79 -17.80
N ALA A 31 14.09 4.80 -17.13
CA ALA A 31 14.97 4.59 -16.00
C ALA A 31 14.21 4.00 -14.79
N GLU A 32 13.00 4.47 -14.52
CA GLU A 32 12.15 3.96 -13.45
C GLU A 32 11.64 2.54 -13.71
N TYR A 33 11.30 2.21 -14.96
CA TYR A 33 10.90 0.87 -15.39
C TYR A 33 12.00 -0.17 -15.11
N ARG A 34 13.26 0.20 -15.37
CA ARG A 34 14.43 -0.67 -15.16
C ARG A 34 14.81 -0.84 -13.70
N LYS A 35 14.20 -0.11 -12.76
CA LYS A 35 14.54 -0.26 -11.33
C LYS A 35 14.11 -1.64 -10.82
N PRO A 36 14.96 -2.35 -10.05
CA PRO A 36 14.59 -3.63 -9.44
C PRO A 36 13.35 -3.56 -8.55
N SER A 37 13.04 -2.40 -7.97
CA SER A 37 11.83 -2.20 -7.16
C SER A 37 10.52 -2.23 -7.97
N ASN A 38 10.61 -2.06 -9.28
CA ASN A 38 9.47 -1.89 -10.19
C ASN A 38 9.33 -3.05 -11.19
N SER A 39 10.32 -3.94 -11.27
CA SER A 39 10.35 -5.06 -12.23
C SER A 39 9.10 -5.96 -12.16
N ASN A 40 8.62 -6.24 -10.95
CA ASN A 40 7.40 -7.04 -10.75
C ASN A 40 6.10 -6.28 -11.04
N LEU A 41 6.12 -4.94 -10.97
CA LEU A 41 4.94 -4.12 -11.24
C LEU A 41 4.69 -4.01 -12.75
N PHE A 42 5.78 -3.99 -13.53
CA PHE A 42 5.74 -3.75 -14.96
C PHE A 42 6.09 -4.97 -15.82
N SER A 43 6.11 -6.17 -15.25
CA SER A 43 6.55 -7.42 -15.91
C SER A 43 5.72 -7.85 -17.14
N GLY A 44 4.75 -7.04 -17.59
CA GLY A 44 3.96 -7.24 -18.79
C GLY A 44 3.53 -5.93 -19.44
N TYR A 45 4.32 -4.87 -19.27
CA TYR A 45 4.15 -3.60 -19.97
C TYR A 45 5.27 -3.47 -21.00
N GLU A 46 4.93 -3.06 -22.22
CA GLU A 46 5.92 -2.45 -23.11
C GLU A 46 6.27 -1.06 -22.57
N VAL A 47 7.53 -0.66 -22.69
CA VAL A 47 8.02 0.59 -22.10
C VAL A 47 7.33 1.79 -22.75
N GLU A 48 7.03 1.67 -24.04
CA GLU A 48 6.30 2.64 -24.85
C GLU A 48 4.86 2.85 -24.36
N ASP A 49 4.15 1.78 -23.99
CA ASP A 49 2.79 1.86 -23.44
C ASP A 49 2.80 2.55 -22.06
N LEU A 50 3.81 2.23 -21.24
CA LEU A 50 3.97 2.84 -19.93
C LEU A 50 4.24 4.35 -20.01
N HIS A 51 4.95 4.80 -21.04
CA HIS A 51 5.13 6.23 -21.32
C HIS A 51 3.80 6.92 -21.60
N GLN A 52 2.98 6.32 -22.46
CA GLN A 52 1.69 6.88 -22.84
C GLN A 52 0.72 6.89 -21.67
N GLU A 53 0.63 5.79 -20.91
CA GLU A 53 -0.21 5.72 -19.71
C GLU A 53 0.20 6.75 -18.65
N PHE A 54 1.50 6.97 -18.46
CA PHE A 54 1.97 7.96 -17.50
C PHE A 54 1.65 9.40 -17.95
N LEU A 55 1.79 9.71 -19.24
CA LEU A 55 1.42 11.01 -19.78
C LEU A 55 -0.08 11.27 -19.66
N LEU A 56 -0.91 10.28 -19.98
CA LEU A 56 -2.36 10.35 -19.79
C LEU A 56 -2.71 10.53 -18.30
N PHE A 57 -2.03 9.83 -17.40
CA PHE A 57 -2.21 10.01 -15.96
C PHE A 57 -1.90 11.45 -15.52
N ILE A 58 -0.81 12.06 -15.99
CA ILE A 58 -0.45 13.44 -15.66
C ILE A 58 -1.56 14.41 -16.07
N LEU A 59 -2.00 14.30 -17.33
CA LEU A 59 -2.95 15.22 -17.96
C LEU A 59 -4.38 15.04 -17.44
N ASP A 60 -4.86 13.80 -17.42
CA ASP A 60 -6.28 13.51 -17.18
C ASP A 60 -6.59 13.27 -15.70
N THR A 61 -5.60 12.86 -14.92
CA THR A 61 -5.82 12.38 -13.55
C THR A 61 -5.12 13.22 -12.49
N PHE A 62 -3.87 13.63 -12.69
CA PHE A 62 -3.04 14.25 -11.66
C PHE A 62 -3.17 15.78 -11.61
N LEU A 63 -3.21 16.46 -12.77
CA LEU A 63 -3.25 17.93 -12.86
C LEU A 63 -4.55 18.47 -13.42
N THR A 64 -5.67 17.98 -12.89
CA THR A 64 -6.98 18.58 -13.18
C THR A 64 -7.27 19.72 -12.19
N PRO A 65 -7.98 20.79 -12.60
CA PRO A 65 -8.28 21.93 -11.72
C PRO A 65 -8.94 21.54 -10.40
N ALA A 66 -9.78 20.50 -10.42
CA ALA A 66 -10.48 19.98 -9.24
C ALA A 66 -9.59 19.16 -8.28
N LYS A 67 -8.39 18.74 -8.72
CA LYS A 67 -7.46 17.89 -7.96
C LYS A 67 -6.15 18.58 -7.59
N LEU A 68 -6.03 19.88 -7.86
CA LEU A 68 -4.90 20.67 -7.41
C LEU A 68 -4.84 20.70 -5.88
N THR A 69 -3.74 20.21 -5.32
CA THR A 69 -3.53 20.14 -3.87
C THR A 69 -2.70 21.34 -3.40
N ALA A 70 -2.69 21.56 -2.07
CA ALA A 70 -1.83 22.58 -1.46
C ALA A 70 -0.33 22.36 -1.72
N GLU A 71 0.07 21.14 -2.12
CA GLU A 71 1.44 20.79 -2.48
C GLU A 71 1.76 21.10 -3.96
N THR A 72 0.82 20.86 -4.89
CA THR A 72 1.09 21.05 -6.33
C THR A 72 0.99 22.51 -6.77
N VAL A 73 0.11 23.31 -6.13
CA VAL A 73 -0.09 24.72 -6.49
C VAL A 73 1.18 25.58 -6.30
N PRO A 74 1.93 25.51 -5.19
CA PRO A 74 3.19 26.23 -5.03
C PRO A 74 4.26 25.80 -6.04
N LEU A 75 4.32 24.51 -6.38
CA LEU A 75 5.28 23.98 -7.36
C LEU A 75 4.98 24.48 -8.78
N LEU A 76 3.69 24.57 -9.15
CA LEU A 76 3.26 25.19 -10.40
C LEU A 76 3.62 26.67 -10.44
N ARG A 77 3.38 27.41 -9.36
CA ARG A 77 3.71 28.85 -9.27
C ARG A 77 5.20 29.14 -9.39
N THR A 78 6.04 28.24 -8.89
CA THR A 78 7.50 28.38 -8.89
C THR A 78 8.18 27.65 -10.06
N ALA A 79 7.39 27.15 -11.03
CA ALA A 79 7.87 26.40 -12.19
C ALA A 79 8.77 25.20 -11.85
N GLN A 80 8.55 24.55 -10.70
CA GLN A 80 9.29 23.37 -10.26
C GLN A 80 8.76 22.07 -10.91
N TYR A 81 8.61 22.09 -12.23
CA TYR A 81 7.94 21.05 -13.00
C TYR A 81 8.58 19.65 -12.90
N PRO A 82 9.91 19.49 -12.85
CA PRO A 82 10.51 18.16 -12.63
C PRO A 82 10.06 17.50 -11.31
N ARG A 83 9.82 18.30 -10.27
CA ARG A 83 9.33 17.81 -8.97
C ARG A 83 7.86 17.39 -9.05
N ILE A 84 7.07 18.09 -9.87
CA ILE A 84 5.69 17.69 -10.20
C ILE A 84 5.67 16.34 -10.92
N ILE A 85 6.57 16.11 -11.87
CA ILE A 85 6.70 14.80 -12.56
C ILE A 85 7.06 13.68 -11.57
N GLN A 86 7.97 13.92 -10.62
CA GLN A 86 8.29 12.92 -9.59
C GLN A 86 7.09 12.61 -8.68
N LEU A 87 6.33 13.62 -8.26
CA LEU A 87 5.12 13.42 -7.47
C LEU A 87 4.06 12.66 -8.26
N ALA A 88 3.87 13.02 -9.54
CA ALA A 88 2.97 12.32 -10.45
C ALA A 88 3.37 10.85 -10.58
N TRP A 89 4.66 10.57 -10.77
CA TRP A 89 5.18 9.21 -10.90
C TRP A 89 4.91 8.35 -9.67
N ASN A 90 5.12 8.90 -8.47
CA ASN A 90 4.83 8.17 -7.24
C ASN A 90 3.34 7.84 -7.11
N LYS A 91 2.45 8.77 -7.48
CA LYS A 91 0.99 8.51 -7.49
C LYS A 91 0.58 7.54 -8.61
N PHE A 92 1.25 7.60 -9.75
CA PHE A 92 1.04 6.66 -10.86
C PHE A 92 1.44 5.23 -10.48
N LEU A 93 2.62 5.04 -9.87
CA LEU A 93 3.04 3.75 -9.31
C LEU A 93 2.03 3.19 -8.31
N TRP A 94 1.48 4.06 -7.46
CA TRP A 94 0.41 3.67 -6.54
C TRP A 94 -0.84 3.22 -7.30
N GLN A 95 -1.29 3.97 -8.30
CA GLN A 95 -2.44 3.59 -9.13
C GLN A 95 -2.20 2.26 -9.85
N CYS A 96 -1.03 2.05 -10.46
CA CYS A 96 -0.67 0.77 -11.08
C CYS A 96 -0.71 -0.38 -10.07
N ARG A 97 -0.21 -0.16 -8.84
CA ARG A 97 -0.26 -1.16 -7.76
C ARG A 97 -1.69 -1.43 -7.28
N GLU A 98 -2.52 -0.41 -7.16
CA GLU A 98 -3.93 -0.55 -6.75
C GLU A 98 -4.76 -1.25 -7.83
N THR A 99 -4.53 -0.92 -9.10
CA THR A 99 -5.11 -1.64 -10.24
C THR A 99 -4.67 -3.11 -10.19
N ALA A 100 -3.38 -3.39 -9.98
CA ALA A 100 -2.87 -4.74 -9.80
C ALA A 100 -3.37 -5.47 -8.53
N ARG A 101 -4.06 -4.78 -7.62
CA ARG A 101 -4.63 -5.32 -6.37
C ARG A 101 -6.16 -5.24 -6.33
N SER A 102 -6.79 -4.74 -7.38
CA SER A 102 -8.24 -4.55 -7.47
C SER A 102 -8.94 -5.84 -7.88
N LYS A 103 -10.06 -6.17 -7.22
CA LYS A 103 -10.92 -7.31 -7.59
C LYS A 103 -11.31 -7.30 -9.08
N ARG A 104 -11.47 -6.10 -9.67
CA ARG A 104 -11.91 -5.89 -11.05
C ARG A 104 -10.81 -6.10 -12.11
N HIS A 105 -9.54 -5.94 -11.76
CA HIS A 105 -8.44 -5.94 -12.74
C HIS A 105 -7.45 -7.08 -12.51
N ASN A 106 -7.23 -7.46 -11.24
CA ASN A 106 -6.43 -8.61 -10.86
C ASN A 106 -7.11 -9.36 -9.71
N PRO A 107 -8.15 -10.15 -10.01
CA PRO A 107 -8.93 -10.86 -9.00
C PRO A 107 -8.10 -11.84 -8.17
N ARG A 108 -7.07 -12.50 -8.76
CA ARG A 108 -6.12 -13.33 -8.02
C ARG A 108 -5.22 -12.53 -7.07
N GLY A 109 -4.72 -11.38 -7.52
CA GLY A 109 -3.95 -10.47 -6.65
C GLY A 109 -4.76 -9.95 -5.47
N TYR A 110 -6.04 -9.61 -5.72
CA TYR A 110 -6.99 -9.24 -4.68
C TYR A 110 -7.27 -10.39 -3.71
N LEU A 111 -7.47 -11.61 -4.21
CA LEU A 111 -7.65 -12.83 -3.41
C LEU A 111 -6.46 -13.07 -2.48
N TYR A 112 -5.23 -13.07 -3.00
CA TYR A 112 -4.01 -13.26 -2.21
C TYR A 112 -3.90 -12.25 -1.06
N ARG A 113 -4.17 -10.97 -1.34
CA ARG A 113 -4.20 -9.92 -0.31
C ARG A 113 -5.26 -10.21 0.75
N ARG A 114 -6.48 -10.54 0.31
CA ARG A 114 -7.61 -10.80 1.21
C ARG A 114 -7.36 -12.01 2.11
N LEU A 115 -6.77 -13.08 1.58
CA LEU A 115 -6.32 -14.25 2.33
C LEU A 115 -5.30 -13.86 3.40
N ARG A 116 -4.27 -13.11 3.03
CA ARG A 116 -3.24 -12.66 3.97
C ARG A 116 -3.84 -11.87 5.13
N GLU A 117 -4.67 -10.87 4.83
CA GLU A 117 -5.33 -10.05 5.85
C GLU A 117 -6.24 -10.89 6.76
N THR A 118 -7.06 -11.75 6.16
CA THR A 118 -8.06 -12.56 6.86
C THR A 118 -7.41 -13.56 7.80
N ILE A 119 -6.40 -14.30 7.32
CA ILE A 119 -5.66 -15.30 8.12
C ILE A 119 -4.86 -14.60 9.22
N GLN A 120 -4.18 -13.49 8.93
CA GLN A 120 -3.38 -12.74 9.91
C GLN A 120 -4.24 -12.13 11.04
N GLN A 121 -5.48 -11.74 10.75
CA GLN A 121 -6.42 -11.23 11.74
C GLN A 121 -7.06 -12.35 12.57
N ALA A 122 -7.16 -13.56 12.03
CA ALA A 122 -7.76 -14.72 12.69
C ALA A 122 -6.78 -15.44 13.65
N LYS A 123 -6.14 -14.70 14.55
CA LYS A 123 -5.09 -15.20 15.47
C LYS A 123 -5.52 -16.37 16.38
N LYS A 124 -6.82 -16.52 16.62
CA LYS A 124 -7.38 -17.64 17.40
C LYS A 124 -7.44 -18.95 16.59
N ARG A 125 -7.47 -18.85 15.26
CA ARG A 125 -7.61 -19.98 14.32
C ARG A 125 -6.29 -20.34 13.66
N PHE A 126 -5.48 -19.34 13.32
CA PHE A 126 -4.20 -19.51 12.64
C PHE A 126 -3.06 -18.77 13.34
N THR A 127 -1.89 -19.40 13.31
CA THR A 127 -0.61 -18.79 13.60
C THR A 127 0.08 -18.44 12.28
N VAL A 128 0.53 -17.19 12.13
CA VAL A 128 1.22 -16.72 10.93
C VAL A 128 2.69 -16.47 11.26
N SER A 129 3.57 -17.09 10.48
CA SER A 129 5.02 -16.90 10.55
C SER A 129 5.55 -16.40 9.20
N ARG A 130 6.86 -16.13 9.13
CA ARG A 130 7.53 -15.77 7.87
C ARG A 130 8.59 -16.80 7.53
N SER A 131 8.71 -17.13 6.26
CA SER A 131 9.86 -17.89 5.75
C SER A 131 11.16 -17.08 5.84
N GLN A 132 12.30 -17.73 5.62
CA GLN A 132 13.60 -17.05 5.51
C GLN A 132 13.62 -15.99 4.39
N GLN A 133 12.80 -16.19 3.34
CA GLN A 133 12.63 -15.25 2.23
C GLN A 133 11.55 -14.19 2.49
N GLY A 134 10.97 -14.14 3.70
CA GLY A 134 9.99 -13.14 4.11
C GLY A 134 8.55 -13.42 3.68
N TYR A 135 8.26 -14.56 3.04
CA TYR A 135 6.91 -14.91 2.62
C TYR A 135 6.03 -15.32 3.81
N PRO A 136 4.76 -14.89 3.87
CA PRO A 136 3.86 -15.26 4.95
C PRO A 136 3.45 -16.74 4.82
N LEU A 137 3.63 -17.47 5.92
CA LEU A 137 3.25 -18.87 6.08
C LEU A 137 2.18 -18.94 7.18
N TYR A 138 1.23 -19.87 7.07
CA TYR A 138 0.22 -20.10 8.09
C TYR A 138 0.15 -21.56 8.52
N ILE A 139 -0.30 -21.77 9.75
CA ILE A 139 -0.60 -23.08 10.33
C ILE A 139 -1.75 -22.91 11.34
N PRO A 140 -2.64 -23.90 11.56
CA PRO A 140 -3.67 -23.79 12.58
C PRO A 140 -3.10 -23.55 13.99
N ALA A 141 -3.77 -22.73 14.80
CA ALA A 141 -3.27 -22.20 16.08
C ALA A 141 -2.99 -23.28 17.15
N GLY A 142 -3.49 -24.50 16.97
CA GLY A 142 -3.22 -25.65 17.84
C GLY A 142 -1.93 -26.42 17.53
N HIS A 143 -1.20 -26.06 16.47
CA HIS A 143 0.01 -26.76 16.05
C HIS A 143 1.27 -25.93 16.35
N ALA A 144 2.31 -26.59 16.86
CA ALA A 144 3.57 -25.94 17.20
C ALA A 144 4.38 -25.62 15.93
N VAL A 145 4.68 -24.33 15.71
CA VAL A 145 5.45 -23.83 14.56
C VAL A 145 6.87 -24.41 14.49
N GLN A 146 7.45 -24.75 15.64
CA GLN A 146 8.86 -25.19 15.76
C GLN A 146 9.13 -26.56 15.13
N GLN A 147 8.10 -27.37 14.87
CA GLN A 147 8.23 -28.70 14.28
C GLN A 147 7.73 -28.77 12.83
N ALA A 148 7.24 -27.66 12.28
CA ALA A 148 6.57 -27.63 10.99
C ALA A 148 7.49 -27.08 9.89
N HIS A 149 7.73 -27.88 8.85
CA HIS A 149 8.46 -27.43 7.66
C HIS A 149 7.54 -26.62 6.74
N PRO A 150 8.07 -25.69 5.93
CA PRO A 150 7.28 -25.02 4.90
C PRO A 150 6.87 -26.02 3.83
N PHE A 151 5.58 -26.05 3.49
CA PHE A 151 5.09 -26.80 2.36
C PHE A 151 5.64 -26.23 1.06
N CYS A 152 6.22 -27.13 0.26
CA CYS A 152 6.62 -26.89 -1.11
C CYS A 152 5.90 -27.91 -1.98
N LEU A 153 5.22 -27.44 -3.02
CA LEU A 153 4.59 -28.33 -3.99
C LEU A 153 5.69 -29.12 -4.73
N PRO A 154 5.63 -30.46 -4.77
CA PRO A 154 6.61 -31.29 -5.48
C PRO A 154 6.73 -30.90 -6.96
N ASP A 155 7.92 -31.02 -7.54
CA ASP A 155 8.22 -30.55 -8.90
C ASP A 155 7.34 -31.19 -9.99
N ASN A 156 6.92 -32.44 -9.80
CA ASN A 156 5.99 -33.15 -10.68
C ASN A 156 4.55 -32.60 -10.61
N GLU A 157 4.13 -32.05 -9.47
CA GLU A 157 2.82 -31.43 -9.27
C GLU A 157 2.81 -29.94 -9.64
N GLN A 158 3.98 -29.27 -9.67
CA GLN A 158 4.07 -27.87 -10.10
C GLN A 158 3.61 -27.63 -11.54
N ILE A 159 3.75 -28.64 -12.42
CA ILE A 159 3.36 -28.60 -13.84
C ILE A 159 1.83 -28.64 -13.99
N ASN A 160 1.15 -29.49 -13.21
CA ASN A 160 -0.31 -29.65 -13.26
C ASN A 160 -1.06 -28.68 -12.33
N GLY A 161 -0.35 -28.03 -11.41
CA GLY A 161 -0.94 -27.14 -10.41
C GLY A 161 -1.86 -27.89 -9.45
N TYR A 162 -2.85 -27.17 -8.93
CA TYR A 162 -3.81 -27.72 -7.98
C TYR A 162 -5.13 -28.17 -8.62
N GLY A 163 -5.30 -28.04 -9.94
CA GLY A 163 -6.57 -28.35 -10.60
C GLY A 163 -7.06 -29.79 -10.43
N LEU A 164 -6.13 -30.72 -10.12
CA LEU A 164 -6.42 -32.14 -9.84
C LEU A 164 -6.60 -32.46 -8.34
N TRP A 165 -6.41 -31.48 -7.46
CA TRP A 165 -6.67 -31.63 -6.04
C TRP A 165 -8.18 -31.57 -5.77
N PRO A 166 -8.68 -32.08 -4.62
CA PRO A 166 -10.07 -31.88 -4.25
C PRO A 166 -10.42 -30.40 -4.23
N ALA A 167 -11.55 -30.02 -4.83
CA ALA A 167 -12.00 -28.64 -4.91
C ALA A 167 -12.34 -28.06 -3.52
N PRO A 168 -12.19 -26.73 -3.32
CA PRO A 168 -12.55 -26.10 -2.06
C PRO A 168 -14.05 -26.24 -1.79
N PRO A 169 -14.49 -26.30 -0.52
CA PRO A 169 -15.89 -26.46 -0.17
C PRO A 169 -16.71 -25.28 -0.73
N PRO A 170 -17.83 -25.53 -1.43
CA PRO A 170 -18.69 -24.46 -1.92
C PRO A 170 -19.41 -23.77 -0.75
N ALA A 171 -19.71 -22.48 -0.88
CA ALA A 171 -20.65 -21.84 0.04
C ALA A 171 -22.09 -22.19 -0.39
N GLU A 172 -22.87 -22.74 0.54
CA GLU A 172 -24.24 -23.21 0.26
C GLU A 172 -25.09 -22.14 -0.44
N GLY A 173 -25.68 -22.49 -1.58
CA GLY A 173 -26.60 -21.64 -2.32
C GLY A 173 -26.00 -20.38 -2.97
N LYS A 174 -24.66 -20.23 -2.99
CA LYS A 174 -23.99 -19.06 -3.57
C LYS A 174 -23.15 -19.44 -4.79
N ILE A 175 -23.09 -18.54 -5.77
CA ILE A 175 -22.13 -18.63 -6.89
C ILE A 175 -20.74 -18.13 -6.45
N PRO A 176 -19.64 -18.67 -7.01
CA PRO A 176 -18.26 -18.34 -6.62
C PRO A 176 -17.97 -16.84 -6.48
N GLU A 177 -18.45 -16.02 -7.39
CA GLU A 177 -18.19 -14.57 -7.45
C GLU A 177 -18.68 -13.81 -6.21
N LYS A 178 -19.69 -14.38 -5.52
CA LYS A 178 -20.30 -13.80 -4.32
C LYS A 178 -19.57 -14.20 -3.04
N TYR A 179 -19.05 -15.43 -2.95
CA TYR A 179 -18.49 -15.96 -1.70
C TYR A 179 -16.95 -16.05 -1.66
N LEU A 180 -16.26 -16.08 -2.81
CA LEU A 180 -14.80 -16.32 -2.91
C LEU A 180 -13.92 -15.32 -2.15
N PHE A 181 -14.48 -14.21 -1.68
CA PHE A 181 -13.77 -13.18 -0.92
C PHE A 181 -14.37 -12.94 0.48
N GLU A 182 -15.39 -13.72 0.85
CA GLU A 182 -16.01 -13.69 2.18
C GLU A 182 -15.03 -14.22 3.22
N ARG A 183 -14.99 -13.55 4.37
CA ARG A 183 -14.01 -13.85 5.41
C ARG A 183 -14.10 -15.30 5.88
N ASP A 184 -15.31 -15.76 6.19
CA ASP A 184 -15.52 -17.08 6.79
C ASP A 184 -15.17 -18.19 5.80
N TRP A 185 -15.63 -18.06 4.56
CA TRP A 185 -15.27 -18.99 3.48
C TRP A 185 -13.75 -19.09 3.27
N LEU A 186 -13.02 -17.97 3.31
CA LEU A 186 -11.56 -17.96 3.17
C LEU A 186 -10.86 -18.67 4.34
N LEU A 187 -11.37 -18.54 5.56
CA LEU A 187 -10.82 -19.22 6.73
C LEU A 187 -11.12 -20.73 6.69
N ASP A 188 -12.33 -21.12 6.29
CA ASP A 188 -12.73 -22.52 6.12
C ASP A 188 -11.92 -23.20 5.01
N THR A 189 -11.71 -22.49 3.90
CA THR A 189 -10.88 -22.97 2.80
C THR A 189 -9.40 -23.10 3.20
N ALA A 190 -8.90 -22.22 4.07
CA ALA A 190 -7.54 -22.31 4.60
C ALA A 190 -7.35 -23.56 5.47
N ASP A 191 -8.31 -23.89 6.34
CA ASP A 191 -8.27 -25.14 7.11
C ASP A 191 -8.36 -26.37 6.20
N PHE A 192 -9.30 -26.35 5.24
CA PHE A 192 -9.47 -27.44 4.28
C PHE A 192 -8.18 -27.70 3.49
N PHE A 193 -7.57 -26.65 2.94
CA PHE A 193 -6.34 -26.78 2.18
C PHE A 193 -5.18 -27.26 3.04
N TRP A 194 -5.06 -26.78 4.29
CA TRP A 194 -4.04 -27.26 5.22
C TRP A 194 -4.20 -28.76 5.51
N LEU A 195 -5.42 -29.24 5.73
CA LEU A 195 -5.70 -30.67 5.92
C LEU A 195 -5.32 -31.49 4.68
N LEU A 196 -5.63 -31.00 3.47
CA LEU A 196 -5.23 -31.66 2.22
C LEU A 196 -3.71 -31.78 2.10
N VAL A 197 -3.00 -30.70 2.42
CA VAL A 197 -1.53 -30.69 2.40
C VAL A 197 -0.97 -31.73 3.39
N VAL A 198 -1.43 -31.72 4.64
CA VAL A 198 -0.94 -32.64 5.68
C VAL A 198 -1.21 -34.10 5.33
N GLN A 199 -2.36 -34.42 4.76
CA GLN A 199 -2.71 -35.77 4.31
C GLN A 199 -1.74 -36.29 3.24
N ARG A 200 -1.22 -35.42 2.37
CA ARG A 200 -0.32 -35.80 1.28
C ARG A 200 1.15 -35.86 1.69
N THR A 201 1.57 -35.10 2.69
CA THR A 201 2.98 -34.97 3.09
C THR A 201 3.34 -35.68 4.41
N ALA A 202 2.37 -36.35 5.05
CA ALA A 202 2.56 -37.17 6.25
C ALA A 202 3.18 -36.44 7.47
N GLY A 203 2.87 -35.15 7.66
CA GLY A 203 3.34 -34.38 8.82
C GLY A 203 2.79 -32.95 8.91
N PRO A 204 2.87 -32.31 10.08
CA PRO A 204 2.43 -30.93 10.25
C PRO A 204 3.35 -29.99 9.47
N LEU A 205 2.76 -29.18 8.58
CA LEU A 205 3.49 -28.22 7.76
C LEU A 205 2.93 -26.81 7.93
N THR A 206 3.80 -25.82 7.72
CA THR A 206 3.37 -24.43 7.51
C THR A 206 3.10 -24.23 6.03
N VAL A 207 1.97 -23.63 5.67
CA VAL A 207 1.56 -23.48 4.27
C VAL A 207 1.78 -22.03 3.83
N PRO A 208 2.47 -21.78 2.70
CA PRO A 208 2.55 -20.43 2.16
C PRO A 208 1.18 -19.92 1.72
N ILE A 209 0.81 -18.69 2.10
CA ILE A 209 -0.48 -18.10 1.69
C ILE A 209 -0.60 -18.00 0.16
N ARG A 210 0.54 -17.87 -0.54
CA ARG A 210 0.59 -17.87 -2.00
C ARG A 210 0.13 -19.19 -2.61
N GLU A 211 0.38 -20.32 -1.95
CA GLU A 211 -0.04 -21.64 -2.42
C GLU A 211 -1.54 -21.81 -2.25
N LEU A 212 -2.10 -21.37 -1.12
CA LEU A 212 -3.56 -21.32 -0.94
C LEU A 212 -4.25 -20.45 -1.99
N SER A 213 -3.66 -19.29 -2.33
CA SER A 213 -4.18 -18.44 -3.39
C SER A 213 -4.09 -19.09 -4.77
N ARG A 214 -3.03 -19.87 -5.05
CA ARG A 214 -2.86 -20.61 -6.30
C ARG A 214 -3.87 -21.76 -6.37
N TYR A 215 -4.03 -22.51 -5.29
CA TYR A 215 -5.02 -23.57 -5.13
C TYR A 215 -6.44 -23.10 -5.48
N ILE A 216 -6.89 -22.00 -4.87
CA ILE A 216 -8.21 -21.42 -5.17
C ILE A 216 -8.30 -20.94 -6.63
N ALA A 217 -7.23 -20.33 -7.16
CA ALA A 217 -7.22 -19.83 -8.54
C ALA A 217 -7.27 -20.95 -9.58
N ASP A 218 -6.63 -22.09 -9.32
CA ASP A 218 -6.65 -23.24 -10.22
C ASP A 218 -8.04 -23.90 -10.27
N HIS A 219 -8.84 -23.79 -9.21
CA HIS A 219 -10.25 -24.24 -9.18
C HIS A 219 -11.26 -23.19 -9.68
N HIS A 220 -10.83 -21.94 -9.86
CA HIS A 220 -11.66 -20.85 -10.38
C HIS A 220 -10.90 -20.10 -11.48
N PRO A 221 -10.85 -20.63 -12.71
CA PRO A 221 -9.96 -20.14 -13.77
C PRO A 221 -10.12 -18.66 -14.11
N TRP A 222 -11.30 -18.07 -13.90
CA TRP A 222 -11.56 -16.64 -14.11
C TRP A 222 -10.70 -15.74 -13.20
N LEU A 223 -10.18 -16.25 -12.08
CA LEU A 223 -9.22 -15.54 -11.23
C LEU A 223 -7.86 -15.35 -11.90
N ASN A 224 -7.49 -16.24 -12.83
CA ASN A 224 -6.20 -16.23 -13.53
C ASN A 224 -6.21 -15.38 -14.81
N ILE A 225 -7.37 -14.90 -15.25
CA ILE A 225 -7.49 -14.05 -16.44
C ILE A 225 -7.14 -12.61 -16.05
N PRO A 226 -6.07 -12.01 -16.60
CA PRO A 226 -5.83 -10.57 -16.44
C PRO A 226 -6.98 -9.83 -17.12
N GLN A 227 -7.89 -9.22 -16.34
CA GLN A 227 -8.95 -8.38 -16.89
C GLN A 227 -8.35 -7.01 -17.25
N ARG A 228 -7.47 -7.00 -18.25
CA ARG A 228 -7.13 -5.78 -18.98
C ARG A 228 -8.35 -5.48 -19.84
N TYR A 229 -8.96 -4.31 -19.64
CA TYR A 229 -10.09 -3.82 -20.41
C TYR A 229 -9.75 -3.90 -21.91
N GLU A 230 -10.23 -4.92 -22.60
CA GLU A 230 -10.40 -4.84 -24.04
C GLU A 230 -11.46 -3.78 -24.31
N LYS A 231 -11.13 -2.88 -25.23
CA LYS A 231 -11.93 -1.76 -25.70
C LYS A 231 -13.34 -2.23 -26.11
N GLU A 232 -14.34 -1.88 -25.31
CA GLU A 232 -15.68 -1.61 -25.84
C GLU A 232 -16.09 -0.22 -25.37
N GLY A 233 -16.55 0.59 -26.34
CA GLY A 233 -16.71 2.05 -26.28
C GLY A 233 -17.78 2.53 -25.29
N SER A 234 -17.58 2.29 -24.01
CA SER A 234 -18.39 2.83 -22.93
C SER A 234 -17.72 4.08 -22.37
N ASP A 235 -18.40 5.20 -22.56
CA ASP A 235 -18.10 6.56 -22.10
C ASP A 235 -17.41 6.63 -20.73
N ILE A 236 -16.10 6.95 -20.78
CA ILE A 236 -15.18 7.06 -19.63
C ILE A 236 -15.67 8.12 -18.61
N THR A 237 -16.58 9.02 -19.00
CA THR A 237 -17.10 10.06 -18.11
C THR A 237 -18.12 9.57 -17.08
N GLN A 238 -18.80 8.44 -17.28
CA GLN A 238 -19.74 7.90 -16.27
C GLN A 238 -19.02 7.22 -15.08
N HIS A 239 -17.83 6.65 -15.30
CA HIS A 239 -17.07 5.99 -14.22
C HIS A 239 -16.41 6.95 -13.22
N LEU A 240 -16.28 8.23 -13.56
CA LEU A 240 -15.69 9.24 -12.67
C LEU A 240 -16.71 9.93 -11.75
N ARG A 241 -18.02 9.74 -11.97
CA ARG A 241 -19.07 10.34 -11.13
C ARG A 241 -19.64 9.42 -10.06
N ALA A 242 -19.39 8.11 -10.11
CA ALA A 242 -19.83 7.17 -9.08
C ALA A 242 -18.74 6.94 -8.01
N GLN A 243 -18.35 8.00 -7.29
CA GLN A 243 -17.67 7.88 -6.00
C GLN A 243 -18.59 8.31 -4.87
N GLU A 244 -19.76 7.70 -4.79
CA GLU A 244 -20.40 7.55 -3.48
C GLU A 244 -19.55 6.53 -2.70
N ARG A 245 -19.00 6.97 -1.57
CA ARG A 245 -18.21 6.11 -0.68
C ARG A 245 -19.10 4.94 -0.26
N SER A 246 -18.80 3.74 -0.74
CA SER A 246 -19.53 2.56 -0.27
C SER A 246 -19.41 2.45 1.26
N PRO A 247 -20.44 1.97 1.97
CA PRO A 247 -20.42 1.78 3.42
C PRO A 247 -19.19 1.00 3.90
N GLU A 248 -18.70 0.08 3.06
CA GLU A 248 -17.50 -0.73 3.28
C GLU A 248 -16.20 0.07 3.20
N LYS A 249 -16.07 1.02 2.25
CA LYS A 249 -14.93 1.96 2.20
C LYS A 249 -14.93 2.88 3.42
N GLN A 250 -16.11 3.26 3.92
CA GLN A 250 -16.27 4.09 5.12
C GLN A 250 -15.92 3.34 6.41
N LEU A 251 -16.28 2.06 6.53
CA LEU A 251 -15.84 1.18 7.62
C LEU A 251 -14.35 0.88 7.58
N LEU A 252 -13.78 0.63 6.39
CA LEU A 252 -12.33 0.46 6.22
C LEU A 252 -11.56 1.72 6.60
N TYR A 253 -12.05 2.90 6.17
CA TYR A 253 -11.50 4.19 6.58
C TYR A 253 -11.54 4.39 8.11
N ASN A 254 -12.69 4.13 8.75
CA ASN A 254 -12.84 4.26 10.20
C ASN A 254 -11.96 3.25 10.99
N SER A 255 -11.77 2.03 10.46
CA SER A 255 -10.88 1.02 11.05
C SER A 255 -9.40 1.38 10.87
N ALA A 256 -9.01 1.95 9.74
CA ALA A 256 -7.66 2.43 9.48
C ALA A 256 -7.32 3.58 10.43
N LEU A 257 -8.26 4.51 10.66
CA LEU A 257 -8.11 5.60 11.63
C LEU A 257 -7.93 5.11 13.08
N HIS A 258 -8.67 4.09 13.52
CA HIS A 258 -8.48 3.49 14.85
C HIS A 258 -7.13 2.76 14.99
N SER A 259 -6.65 2.16 13.90
CA SER A 259 -5.34 1.51 13.86
C SER A 259 -4.21 2.54 13.99
N VAL A 260 -4.32 3.67 13.27
CA VAL A 260 -3.33 4.77 13.23
C VAL A 260 -3.03 5.32 14.63
N ALA A 261 -4.05 5.49 15.48
CA ALA A 261 -3.83 6.03 16.83
C ALA A 261 -3.08 5.10 17.78
N GLN A 262 -3.35 3.79 17.71
CA GLN A 262 -2.59 2.80 18.48
C GLN A 262 -1.13 2.72 18.02
N LEU A 263 -0.88 2.94 16.73
CA LEU A 263 0.46 2.87 16.15
C LEU A 263 1.28 4.12 16.47
N ALA A 264 0.66 5.29 16.46
CA ALA A 264 1.28 6.51 16.99
C ALA A 264 1.68 6.33 18.46
N LYS A 265 0.81 5.69 19.27
CA LYS A 265 1.09 5.38 20.68
C LYS A 265 2.26 4.43 20.86
N GLN A 266 2.34 3.37 20.05
CA GLN A 266 3.46 2.42 20.09
C GLN A 266 4.79 3.09 19.71
N LEU A 267 4.79 3.93 18.68
CA LEU A 267 6.00 4.66 18.26
C LEU A 267 6.46 5.63 19.36
N VAL A 268 5.57 6.49 19.85
CA VAL A 268 5.91 7.49 20.87
C VAL A 268 6.40 6.84 22.16
N ALA A 269 5.87 5.67 22.53
CA ALA A 269 6.32 4.92 23.70
C ALA A 269 7.81 4.50 23.63
N THR A 270 8.40 4.44 22.43
CA THR A 270 9.83 4.14 22.25
C THR A 270 10.72 5.38 22.32
N TRP A 271 10.15 6.59 22.35
CA TRP A 271 10.92 7.82 22.33
C TRP A 271 11.27 8.29 23.75
N PRO A 272 12.53 8.71 23.99
CA PRO A 272 12.89 9.44 25.20
C PRO A 272 12.03 10.70 25.38
N ILE A 273 11.74 11.08 26.63
CA ILE A 273 10.93 12.25 26.97
C ILE A 273 11.43 13.52 26.26
N GLU A 274 12.75 13.75 26.27
CA GLU A 274 13.38 14.89 25.60
C GLU A 274 13.10 14.92 24.08
N GLN A 275 13.07 13.75 23.43
CA GLN A 275 12.76 13.62 22.00
C GLN A 275 11.29 13.95 21.72
N GLN A 276 10.38 13.51 22.60
CA GLN A 276 8.95 13.83 22.51
C GLN A 276 8.72 15.35 22.66
N GLN A 277 9.36 15.98 23.65
CA GLN A 277 9.26 17.42 23.91
C GLN A 277 9.77 18.26 22.73
N VAL A 278 10.92 17.90 22.17
CA VAL A 278 11.48 18.55 20.97
C VAL A 278 10.52 18.40 19.78
N PHE A 279 9.98 17.20 19.55
CA PHE A 279 9.04 16.95 18.47
C PHE A 279 7.75 17.77 18.63
N ALA A 280 7.18 17.82 19.83
CA ALA A 280 5.97 18.57 20.12
C ALA A 280 6.14 20.08 19.88
N LEU A 281 7.28 20.67 20.29
CA LEU A 281 7.55 22.10 20.11
C LEU A 281 7.90 22.45 18.66
N ARG A 282 8.64 21.58 17.97
CA ARG A 282 9.08 21.84 16.58
C ARG A 282 7.96 21.79 15.58
N PHE A 283 6.95 20.96 15.86
CA PHE A 283 5.78 20.76 15.01
C PHE A 283 4.49 21.32 15.62
N ALA A 284 4.61 22.19 16.63
CA ALA A 284 3.52 23.03 17.12
C ALA A 284 3.05 24.01 16.04
N ASP A 285 1.87 24.59 16.24
CA ASP A 285 1.37 25.68 15.42
C ASP A 285 1.16 26.93 16.32
N PRO A 286 2.00 27.98 16.20
CA PRO A 286 3.13 28.12 15.29
C PRO A 286 4.38 27.29 15.68
N PRO A 287 5.24 26.89 14.73
CA PRO A 287 6.45 26.11 15.01
C PRO A 287 7.47 26.87 15.85
N VAL A 288 7.99 26.25 16.91
CA VAL A 288 9.02 26.87 17.75
C VAL A 288 10.40 26.73 17.10
N THR A 289 11.18 27.81 17.11
CA THR A 289 12.53 27.82 16.54
C THR A 289 13.51 26.99 17.38
N GLY A 290 14.54 26.42 16.76
CA GLY A 290 15.56 25.63 17.48
C GLY A 290 16.20 26.40 18.64
N LYS A 291 16.41 27.72 18.50
CA LYS A 291 16.91 28.59 19.59
C LYS A 291 15.96 28.63 20.78
N ALA A 292 14.67 28.75 20.53
CA ALA A 292 13.64 28.79 21.57
C ALA A 292 13.42 27.40 22.21
N ILE A 293 13.52 26.31 21.44
CA ILE A 293 13.46 24.94 21.98
C ILE A 293 14.64 24.68 22.92
N THR A 294 15.86 25.05 22.53
CA THR A 294 17.05 24.92 23.37
C THR A 294 16.91 25.68 24.69
N ARG A 295 16.35 26.90 24.65
CA ARG A 295 16.08 27.70 25.85
C ARG A 295 14.99 27.08 26.73
N ASN A 296 13.89 26.60 26.14
CA ASN A 296 12.75 26.04 26.86
C ASN A 296 13.07 24.69 27.54
N LEU A 297 13.95 23.89 26.94
CA LEU A 297 14.31 22.54 27.44
C LEU A 297 15.68 22.49 28.14
N GLY A 298 16.35 23.64 28.33
CA GLY A 298 17.62 23.73 29.04
C GLY A 298 18.80 23.04 28.35
N PHE A 299 18.76 22.89 27.02
CA PHE A 299 19.85 22.24 26.29
C PHE A 299 21.07 23.16 26.15
N THR A 300 22.27 22.57 26.19
CA THR A 300 23.55 23.28 26.03
C THR A 300 23.79 23.80 24.61
N SER A 301 23.13 23.23 23.59
CA SER A 301 23.29 23.65 22.20
C SER A 301 22.05 23.40 21.34
N GLN A 302 21.92 24.17 20.26
CA GLN A 302 20.91 23.98 19.21
C GLN A 302 21.11 22.67 18.44
N SER A 303 22.36 22.19 18.35
CA SER A 303 22.70 20.93 17.72
C SER A 303 22.06 19.73 18.41
N ARG A 304 21.85 19.79 19.73
CA ARG A 304 21.14 18.74 20.49
C ARG A 304 19.66 18.69 20.11
N ALA A 305 18.99 19.85 20.04
CA ALA A 305 17.59 19.94 19.61
C ALA A 305 17.41 19.45 18.16
N TYR A 306 18.31 19.85 17.26
CA TYR A 306 18.32 19.39 15.87
C TYR A 306 18.56 17.88 15.77
N GLY A 307 19.50 17.33 16.55
CA GLY A 307 19.78 15.89 16.57
C GLY A 307 18.58 15.07 17.04
N LEU A 308 17.85 15.55 18.06
CA LEU A 308 16.62 14.89 18.53
C LEU A 308 15.48 15.00 17.50
N GLU A 309 15.38 16.12 16.79
CA GLU A 309 14.44 16.28 15.66
C GLU A 309 14.72 15.26 14.55
N GLN A 310 15.99 15.10 14.14
CA GLN A 310 16.37 14.15 13.09
C GLN A 310 16.14 12.71 13.54
N LYS A 311 16.51 12.36 14.79
CA LYS A 311 16.21 11.04 15.36
C LYS A 311 14.71 10.73 15.40
N ALA A 312 13.86 11.73 15.67
CA ALA A 312 12.42 11.53 15.60
C ALA A 312 11.94 11.26 14.17
N LYS A 313 12.41 12.02 13.18
CA LYS A 313 12.10 11.79 11.75
C LYS A 313 12.59 10.43 11.25
N GLU A 314 13.81 10.05 11.62
CA GLU A 314 14.39 8.73 11.33
C GLU A 314 13.59 7.62 12.00
N SER A 315 13.19 7.80 13.26
CA SER A 315 12.39 6.82 13.99
C SER A 315 10.99 6.64 13.38
N ILE A 316 10.31 7.72 12.96
CA ILE A 316 9.06 7.64 12.17
C ILE A 316 9.31 6.85 10.88
N THR A 317 10.38 7.19 10.15
CA THR A 317 10.70 6.53 8.87
C THR A 317 11.02 5.05 9.08
N GLN A 318 11.77 4.70 10.11
CA GLN A 318 12.16 3.33 10.42
C GLN A 318 10.96 2.51 10.92
N PHE A 319 10.16 3.07 11.82
CA PHE A 319 8.96 2.44 12.35
C PHE A 319 7.94 2.17 11.25
N THR A 320 7.75 3.12 10.33
CA THR A 320 6.81 2.96 9.21
C THR A 320 7.33 2.01 8.14
N ARG A 321 8.66 1.82 8.02
CA ARG A 321 9.27 0.78 7.17
C ARG A 321 9.18 -0.62 7.77
N SER A 322 9.28 -0.74 9.09
CA SER A 322 9.23 -2.04 9.80
C SER A 322 7.81 -2.45 10.23
N TRP A 323 6.83 -1.55 10.10
CA TRP A 323 5.43 -1.83 10.40
C TRP A 323 4.90 -2.91 9.43
N PRO A 324 4.26 -3.98 9.95
CA PRO A 324 3.58 -4.99 9.13
C PRO A 324 2.38 -4.51 8.26
N GLY A 325 2.11 -3.21 8.20
CA GLY A 325 1.04 -2.54 7.47
C GLY A 325 1.55 -1.77 6.25
N ILE A 326 0.70 -0.94 5.63
CA ILE A 326 1.10 -0.10 4.49
C ILE A 326 2.05 1.00 4.99
N PRO A 327 3.25 1.17 4.41
CA PRO A 327 4.20 2.23 4.80
C PRO A 327 3.55 3.61 4.79
N LEU A 328 3.99 4.54 5.64
CA LEU A 328 3.37 5.88 5.72
C LEU A 328 3.42 6.65 4.40
N SER A 329 4.47 6.43 3.61
CA SER A 329 4.64 6.97 2.25
C SER A 329 3.67 6.38 1.22
N GLU A 330 2.95 5.32 1.58
CA GLU A 330 2.00 4.59 0.74
C GLU A 330 0.54 4.72 1.25
N LEU A 331 0.33 5.39 2.39
CA LEU A 331 -0.99 5.70 2.92
C LEU A 331 -1.58 6.95 2.25
N PRO A 332 -2.91 7.09 2.14
CA PRO A 332 -3.53 8.35 1.75
C PRO A 332 -3.01 9.50 2.61
N GLU A 333 -2.74 10.64 2.00
CA GLU A 333 -2.11 11.81 2.65
C GLU A 333 -2.85 12.22 3.94
N GLU A 334 -4.18 12.13 3.93
CA GLU A 334 -5.06 12.34 5.07
C GLU A 334 -4.74 11.44 6.27
N VAL A 335 -4.38 10.18 6.02
CA VAL A 335 -4.03 9.19 7.06
C VAL A 335 -2.63 9.44 7.61
N ALA A 336 -1.68 9.84 6.76
CA ALA A 336 -0.36 10.26 7.19
C ALA A 336 -0.42 11.54 8.04
N VAL A 337 -1.24 12.50 7.64
CA VAL A 337 -1.53 13.72 8.43
C VAL A 337 -2.12 13.32 9.78
N ILE A 338 -3.12 12.44 9.83
CA ILE A 338 -3.74 11.99 11.08
C ILE A 338 -2.74 11.24 11.97
N PHE A 339 -1.85 10.43 11.41
CA PHE A 339 -0.78 9.77 12.16
C PHE A 339 0.19 10.77 12.80
N ILE A 340 0.63 11.76 12.03
CA ILE A 340 1.54 12.81 12.52
C ILE A 340 0.83 13.69 13.56
N GLU A 341 -0.43 14.06 13.35
CA GLU A 341 -1.24 14.81 14.33
C GLU A 341 -1.43 14.03 15.63
N GLU A 342 -1.61 12.71 15.53
CA GLU A 342 -1.76 11.87 16.71
C GLU A 342 -0.43 11.70 17.48
N ILE A 343 0.70 11.60 16.77
CA ILE A 343 2.04 11.68 17.39
C ILE A 343 2.22 13.03 18.10
N LYS A 344 1.87 14.15 17.44
CA LYS A 344 1.93 15.49 18.07
C LYS A 344 1.09 15.53 19.34
N ARG A 345 -0.15 15.03 19.29
CA ARG A 345 -1.08 14.99 20.43
C ARG A 345 -0.52 14.20 21.61
N LEU A 346 0.10 13.06 21.34
CA LEU A 346 0.72 12.21 22.36
C LEU A 346 1.98 12.85 22.95
N CYS A 347 2.85 13.42 22.11
CA CYS A 347 4.06 14.11 22.54
C CYS A 347 3.76 15.40 23.31
N LYS A 348 2.63 16.08 23.07
CA LYS A 348 2.22 17.25 23.87
C LYS A 348 2.06 16.92 25.35
N LYS A 349 1.75 15.67 25.71
CA LYS A 349 1.62 15.23 27.11
C LYS A 349 2.94 15.22 27.86
N SER A 350 4.10 15.20 27.18
CA SER A 350 5.41 15.27 27.83
C SER A 350 5.89 16.70 28.09
N LEU A 351 5.13 17.70 27.62
CA LEU A 351 5.32 19.12 27.95
C LEU A 351 4.48 19.54 29.18
N SER A 352 3.62 18.63 29.68
CA SER A 352 2.85 18.76 30.92
C SER A 352 3.62 18.08 32.04
#